data_AF-A0A803XZQ6-F1
#
_entry.id   AF-A0A803XZQ6-F1
#
_cell.length_a   1.000
_cell.length_b   1.000
_cell.length_c   1.000
_cell.angle_alpha   90.00
_cell.angle_beta   90.00
_cell.angle_gamma   90.00
#
_symmetry.space_group_name_H-M   'P 1'
#
loop_
_entity.id
_entity.type
_entity.pdbx_description
1 polymer ?
#
loop_
_entity_poly.entity_id
_entity_poly.type
_entity_poly.pdbx_seq_one_letter_code
_entity_poly.pdbx_strand_id
1 'polypeptide(L)' 'MHLTHPLELFPERCVTLLLFNRVRNAAALRKKAVEGSIEGALINPAMVSGRFAVLPRCATALKAAGRAGAAWLCGAV' A
#
# COMPACT_ATOMS: atom_id res chain seq x y z
N MET A 1 -8.90 10.83 -2.77
CA MET A 1 -9.86 9.99 -2.00
C MET A 1 -9.05 9.17 -1.01
N HIS A 2 -9.51 9.02 0.24
CA HIS A 2 -8.89 8.12 1.21
C HIS A 2 -9.90 7.08 1.69
N LEU A 3 -9.43 5.87 1.98
CA LEU A 3 -10.23 4.79 2.55
C LEU A 3 -9.39 4.07 3.58
N THR A 4 -9.88 4.00 4.82
CA THR A 4 -9.24 3.24 5.89
C THR A 4 -10.11 2.05 6.21
N HIS A 5 -9.52 0.86 6.27
CA HIS A 5 -10.24 -0.37 6.54
C HIS A 5 -9.41 -1.26 7.49
N PRO A 6 -10.02 -1.83 8.53
CA PRO A 6 -9.36 -2.83 9.36
C PRO A 6 -9.09 -4.10 8.54
N LEU A 7 -7.96 -4.76 8.77
CA LEU A 7 -7.69 -6.04 8.12
C LEU A 7 -8.48 -7.14 8.84
N GLU A 8 -9.34 -7.87 8.13
CA GLU A 8 -10.11 -8.98 8.73
C GLU A 8 -9.22 -10.04 9.40
N LEU A 9 -8.03 -10.28 8.82
CA LEU A 9 -7.04 -11.21 9.34
C LEU A 9 -6.23 -10.65 10.52
N PHE A 10 -6.24 -9.34 10.73
CA PHE A 10 -5.52 -8.64 11.80
C PHE A 10 -6.37 -7.44 12.26
N PRO A 11 -7.41 -7.66 13.08
CA PRO A 11 -8.37 -6.61 13.42
C PRO A 11 -7.75 -5.40 14.14
N GLU A 12 -6.62 -5.61 14.83
CA GLU A 12 -5.81 -4.56 15.46
C GLU A 12 -4.99 -3.70 14.47
N ARG A 13 -5.06 -4.00 13.17
CA ARG A 13 -4.29 -3.35 12.12
C ARG A 13 -5.23 -2.79 11.07
N CYS A 14 -5.01 -1.53 10.73
CA CYS A 14 -5.75 -0.84 9.67
C CYS A 14 -4.84 -0.58 8.47
N VAL A 15 -5.43 -0.62 7.27
CA VAL A 15 -4.78 -0.19 6.03
C VAL A 15 -5.47 1.08 5.55
N THR A 16 -4.68 2.11 5.27
CA THR A 16 -5.15 3.35 4.66
C THR A 16 -4.72 3.40 3.20
N LEU A 17 -5.70 3.48 2.30
CA LEU A 17 -5.51 3.59 0.86
C LEU A 17 -5.74 5.05 0.45
N LEU A 18 -4.76 5.63 -0.25
CA LEU A 18 -4.83 6.99 -0.77
C LEU A 18 -4.79 6.97 -2.29
N LEU A 19 -5.85 7.48 -2.92
CA LEU A 19 -5.92 7.65 -4.38
C LEU A 19 -5.73 9.12 -4.74
N PHE A 20 -4.67 9.39 -5.50
CA PHE A 20 -4.32 10.70 -6.04
C PHE A 20 -4.61 10.75 -7.54
N ASN A 21 -5.30 11.81 -7.98
CA ASN A 21 -5.55 12.07 -9.39
C ASN A 21 -4.62 13.18 -9.89
N ARG A 22 -4.25 13.13 -11.18
CA ARG A 22 -3.42 14.16 -11.85
C ARG A 22 -2.04 14.37 -11.18
N VAL A 23 -1.38 13.27 -10.79
CA VAL A 23 -0.04 13.30 -10.19
C VAL A 23 1.00 13.75 -11.23
N ARG A 24 1.69 14.86 -10.97
CA ARG A 24 2.72 15.41 -11.88
C ARG A 24 4.15 15.00 -11.53
N ASN A 25 4.37 14.50 -10.32
CA ASN A 25 5.69 14.17 -9.75
C ASN A 25 5.89 12.66 -9.53
N ALA A 26 5.22 11.81 -10.31
CA ALA A 26 5.24 10.36 -10.11
C ALA A 26 6.65 9.75 -10.12
N ALA A 27 7.56 10.27 -10.96
CA ALA A 27 8.95 9.83 -11.01
C ALA A 27 9.71 10.12 -9.70
N ALA A 28 9.52 11.31 -9.13
CA ALA A 28 10.12 11.70 -7.87
C ALA A 28 9.57 10.87 -6.70
N LEU A 29 8.26 10.58 -6.70
CA LEU A 29 7.64 9.72 -5.69
C LEU A 29 8.19 8.29 -5.75
N ARG A 30 8.37 7.73 -6.95
CA ARG A 30 9.00 6.42 -7.12
C ARG A 30 10.42 6.39 -6.55
N LYS A 31 11.24 7.39 -6.87
CA LYS A 31 12.60 7.51 -6.34
C LYS A 31 12.59 7.53 -4.81
N LYS A 32 11.75 8.38 -4.20
CA LYS A 32 11.61 8.46 -2.74
C LYS A 32 11.12 7.15 -2.11
N ALA A 33 10.25 6.40 -2.78
CA ALA A 33 9.80 5.09 -2.30
C ALA A 33 10.94 4.06 -2.31
N VAL A 34 11.78 4.04 -3.35
CA VAL A 34 12.95 3.16 -3.41
C VAL A 34 13.99 3.54 -2.36
N GLU A 35 14.18 4.83 -2.10
CA GLU A 35 15.08 5.35 -1.06
C GLU A 35 14.54 5.15 0.36
N GLY A 36 13.35 4.57 0.54
CA GLY A 36 12.74 4.38 1.85
C GLY A 36 12.20 5.67 2.49
N SER A 37 12.17 6.78 1.76
CA SER A 37 11.73 8.10 2.22
C SER A 37 10.20 8.29 2.22
N ILE A 38 9.44 7.27 1.82
CA ILE A 38 7.97 7.26 1.89
C ILE A 38 7.55 6.08 2.76
N GLU A 39 6.83 6.38 3.83
CA GLU A 39 6.18 5.35 4.64
C GLU A 39 4.94 4.83 3.91
N GLY A 40 5.10 3.73 3.18
CA GLY A 40 4.00 3.06 2.48
C GLY A 40 4.39 2.44 1.15
N ALA A 41 3.39 2.03 0.39
CA ALA A 41 3.57 1.46 -0.94
C ALA A 41 2.93 2.34 -2.02
N LEU A 42 3.65 2.54 -3.13
CA LEU A 42 3.10 3.16 -4.32
C LEU A 42 2.59 2.06 -5.26
N ILE A 43 1.31 2.09 -5.57
CA ILE A 43 0.65 1.11 -6.42
C ILE A 43 0.05 1.82 -7.63
N ASN A 44 0.26 1.29 -8.83
CA ASN A 44 -0.39 1.80 -10.02
C ASN A 44 -1.90 1.45 -9.98
N PRO A 45 -2.81 2.44 -9.96
CA PRO A 45 -4.24 2.16 -9.89
C PRO A 45 -4.76 1.38 -11.11
N ALA A 46 -4.11 1.45 -12.27
CA ALA A 46 -4.49 0.66 -13.45
C ALA A 46 -4.33 -0.85 -13.24
N MET A 47 -3.48 -1.27 -12.28
CA MET A 47 -3.27 -2.67 -11.93
C MET A 47 -4.30 -3.19 -10.91
N VAL A 48 -5.25 -2.34 -10.50
CA VAL A 48 -6.18 -2.62 -9.41
C VAL A 48 -7.61 -2.50 -9.96
N SER A 49 -8.21 -3.65 -10.27
CA SER A 49 -9.56 -3.72 -10.85
C SER A 49 -10.70 -3.35 -9.89
N GLY A 50 -10.39 -2.97 -8.64
CA GLY A 50 -11.38 -2.55 -7.66
C GLY A 50 -10.75 -2.11 -6.34
N ARG A 51 -11.42 -1.19 -5.62
CA ARG A 51 -10.92 -0.54 -4.39
C ARG A 51 -10.47 -1.53 -3.31
N PHE A 52 -11.07 -2.73 -3.27
CA PHE A 52 -10.82 -3.75 -2.26
C PHE A 52 -9.77 -4.80 -2.67
N ALA A 53 -9.35 -4.86 -3.94
CA ALA A 53 -8.37 -5.85 -4.40
C ALA A 53 -6.99 -5.70 -3.73
N VAL A 54 -6.73 -4.54 -3.12
CA VAL A 54 -5.48 -4.26 -2.38
C VAL A 54 -5.50 -4.87 -0.96
N LEU A 55 -6.67 -5.03 -0.34
CA LEU A 55 -6.76 -5.48 1.07
C LEU A 55 -6.24 -6.91 1.29
N PRO A 56 -6.61 -7.92 0.46
CA PRO A 56 -6.06 -9.28 0.61
C PRO A 56 -4.54 -9.32 0.44
N ARG A 57 -3.99 -8.46 -0.44
CA ARG A 57 -2.55 -8.35 -0.69
C ARG A 57 -1.83 -7.76 0.51
N CYS A 58 -2.38 -6.71 1.13
CA CYS A 58 -1.85 -6.14 2.37
C CYS A 58 -1.88 -7.16 3.52
N ALA A 59 -2.98 -7.89 3.69
CA ALA A 59 -3.09 -8.90 4.75
C ALA A 59 -2.11 -10.07 4.54
N THR A 60 -1.90 -10.48 3.29
CA THR A 60 -0.92 -11.53 2.94
C THR A 60 0.51 -11.05 3.16
N ALA A 61 0.85 -9.82 2.78
CA ALA A 61 2.17 -9.23 3.02
C ALA A 61 2.46 -9.12 4.52
N LEU A 62 1.49 -8.68 5.33
CA LEU A 62 1.62 -8.61 6.78
C LEU A 62 1.76 -9.99 7.43
N LYS A 63 1.08 -11.02 6.90
CA LYS A 63 1.31 -12.43 7.32
C LYS A 63 2.74 -12.88 7.01
N ALA A 64 3.27 -12.57 5.83
CA ALA A 64 4.60 -12.98 5.39
C ALA A 64 5.73 -12.25 6.13
N ALA A 65 5.53 -10.99 6.51
CA ALA A 65 6.51 -10.20 7.27
C ALA A 65 6.68 -10.64 8.73
N GLY A 66 5.86 -11.60 9.21
CA GLY A 66 5.78 -11.92 10.63
C GLY A 66 5.15 -10.77 11.42
N ARG A 67 4.68 -11.02 12.65
CA ARG A 67 3.94 -10.05 13.50
C ARG A 67 4.74 -8.79 13.89
N ALA A 68 5.89 -8.52 13.27
CA ALA A 68 6.59 -7.27 13.38
C ALA A 68 5.77 -6.18 12.68
N GLY A 69 5.61 -5.03 13.34
CA GLY A 69 4.95 -3.85 12.78
C GLY A 69 5.76 -3.23 11.65
N ALA A 70 5.95 -3.97 10.56
CA ALA A 70 6.81 -3.58 9.47
C ALA A 70 6.00 -2.88 8.38
N ALA A 71 6.39 -1.63 8.16
CA ALA A 71 6.32 -0.98 6.86
C ALA A 71 6.84 -1.94 5.76
N TRP A 72 6.34 -1.73 4.54
CA TRP A 72 6.78 -2.36 3.28
C TRP A 72 6.20 -3.74 2.96
N LEU A 73 5.40 -3.80 1.88
CA LEU A 73 5.52 -4.72 0.73
C LEU A 73 4.24 -4.71 -0.11
N CYS A 74 4.34 -4.23 -1.35
CA CYS A 74 4.25 -5.11 -2.52
C CYS A 74 4.67 -4.30 -3.76
N GLY A 75 5.91 -4.54 -4.21
CA GLY A 75 6.38 -4.06 -5.49
C GLY A 75 5.60 -4.70 -6.64
N ALA A 76 5.33 -3.88 -7.64
CA ALA A 76 5.33 -4.29 -9.03
C ALA A 76 5.91 -3.12 -9.83
N VAL A 77 7.24 -3.06 -9.87
CA VAL A 77 8.00 -2.72 -11.07
C VAL A 77 8.97 -3.87 -11.26
#